data_AF-W7KZC2-F1
#
_entry.id   AF-W7KZC2-F1
#
_cell.length_a   1.000
_cell.length_b   1.000
_cell.length_c   1.000
_cell.angle_alpha   90.00
_cell.angle_beta   90.00
_cell.angle_gamma   90.00
#
_symmetry.space_group_name_H-M   'P 1'
#
loop_
_entity.id
_entity.type
_entity.pdbx_description
1 polymer ?
#
loop_
_entity_poly.entity_id
_entity_poly.type
_entity_poly.pdbx_seq_one_letter_code
_entity_poly.pdbx_strand_id
1 'polypeptide(L)'
;MSRYQNIFQYYRGQSRGSTLETKQLQIENNLTKAFLNVLQYSSPEMTSKFLKFAGLSPIVTQSFEYRYQVANVLSHVSSKGAIIGIAESDEVRNSKEKMFTIPDGAILSEDVSVLIESKVGYNSYLTHQQLEGHKSSFAPGQQIKEKPIILTWMDIRNFFQGDLSLFEERGEQITCFLIKQFEEFCLLNSIGDRQKSKEYFFLHFEKEAAQKLARDVDRYICSEFAPYIEDAGTKDGIGYRKKGRTKFATLTTARQRCLILHIGRKEEKLGLQLQEKIDSVLGKKYDRKPYEEVKYPHEAYIRLEWVSDLQYIKEFISQAYNRN
;
A
#
# COMPACT_ATOMS: atom_id res chain seq x y z
N MET A 1 -2.21 -11.14 -8.05
CA MET A 1 -1.31 -11.76 -7.07
C MET A 1 -1.87 -11.53 -5.68
N SER A 2 -1.88 -12.56 -4.84
CA SER A 2 -2.25 -12.44 -3.43
C SER A 2 -1.16 -11.71 -2.65
N ARG A 3 -1.47 -11.12 -1.50
CA ARG A 3 -0.48 -10.52 -0.57
C ARG A 3 0.66 -11.46 -0.14
N TYR A 4 0.52 -12.77 -0.38
CA TYR A 4 1.51 -13.80 -0.08
C TYR A 4 2.45 -14.10 -1.25
N GLN A 5 2.17 -13.54 -2.43
CA GLN A 5 3.01 -13.67 -3.63
C GLN A 5 3.90 -12.43 -3.84
N ASN A 6 3.68 -11.36 -3.08
CA ASN A 6 4.51 -10.16 -3.17
C ASN A 6 5.89 -10.40 -2.56
N ILE A 7 6.95 -10.24 -3.35
CA ILE A 7 8.33 -10.59 -2.94
C ILE A 7 8.93 -9.65 -1.88
N PHE A 8 8.33 -8.49 -1.65
CA PHE A 8 8.80 -7.50 -0.68
C PHE A 8 8.06 -7.59 0.67
N GLN A 9 6.99 -8.38 0.73
CA GLN A 9 6.24 -8.60 1.95
C GLN A 9 6.92 -9.66 2.84
N TYR A 10 7.83 -9.23 3.71
CA TYR A 10 8.42 -10.12 4.72
C TYR A 10 7.59 -10.14 6.00
N TYR A 11 7.06 -11.31 6.34
CA TYR A 11 6.44 -11.57 7.64
C TYR A 11 7.53 -12.06 8.62
N ARG A 12 8.10 -11.18 9.44
CA ARG A 12 8.62 -11.65 10.73
C ARG A 12 7.40 -12.14 11.51
N GLY A 13 7.38 -13.40 11.91
CA GLY A 13 6.26 -13.98 12.66
C GLY A 13 5.87 -13.06 13.82
N GLN A 14 4.57 -12.93 14.10
CA GLN A 14 4.12 -12.10 15.22
C GLN A 14 4.76 -12.62 16.50
N SER A 15 5.77 -11.93 17.02
CA SER A 15 6.25 -12.14 18.37
C SER A 15 5.08 -11.87 19.31
N ARG A 16 4.88 -12.74 20.31
CA ARG A 16 3.87 -12.52 21.36
C ARG A 16 4.10 -11.13 21.94
N GLY A 17 3.17 -10.20 21.70
CA GLY A 17 3.27 -8.80 22.14
C GLY A 17 3.46 -7.73 21.06
N SER A 18 3.33 -8.04 19.76
CA SER A 18 3.48 -7.04 18.68
C SER A 18 2.51 -5.85 18.85
N THR A 19 3.04 -4.62 18.97
CA THR A 19 2.23 -3.39 19.01
C THR A 19 1.96 -2.86 17.60
N LEU A 20 1.09 -1.84 17.48
CA LEU A 20 0.89 -1.13 16.20
C LEU A 20 2.20 -0.52 15.69
N GLU A 21 3.01 0.03 16.60
CA GLU A 21 4.31 0.62 16.29
C GLU A 21 5.28 -0.43 15.75
N THR A 22 5.32 -1.63 16.32
CA THR A 22 6.18 -2.72 15.81
C THR A 22 5.80 -3.11 14.38
N LYS A 23 4.50 -3.13 14.06
CA LYS A 23 4.02 -3.41 12.70
C LYS A 23 4.40 -2.31 11.72
N GLN A 24 4.25 -1.05 12.14
CA GLN A 24 4.62 0.11 11.33
C GLN A 24 6.13 0.11 11.04
N LEU A 25 6.97 -0.14 12.05
CA LEU A 25 8.41 -0.25 11.88
C LEU A 25 8.81 -1.41 10.96
N GLN A 26 8.09 -2.53 11.01
CA GLN A 26 8.32 -3.63 10.08
C GLN A 26 7.98 -3.24 8.63
N ILE A 27 6.89 -2.51 8.41
CA ILE A 27 6.52 -1.99 7.10
C ILE A 27 7.57 -0.99 6.61
N GLU A 28 8.03 -0.08 7.46
CA GLU A 28 9.09 0.90 7.16
C GLU A 28 10.38 0.21 6.68
N ASN A 29 10.86 -0.77 7.46
CA ASN A 29 12.03 -1.56 7.13
C ASN A 29 11.88 -2.34 5.81
N ASN A 30 10.73 -3.00 5.63
CA ASN A 30 10.44 -3.75 4.41
C ASN A 30 10.38 -2.82 3.20
N LEU A 31 9.79 -1.63 3.35
CA LEU A 31 9.66 -0.65 2.29
C LEU A 31 11.02 -0.11 1.83
N THR A 32 11.90 0.26 2.77
CA THR A 32 13.25 0.71 2.42
C THR A 32 14.04 -0.38 1.72
N LYS A 33 13.95 -1.62 2.21
CA LYS A 33 14.58 -2.76 1.55
C LYS A 33 13.99 -3.00 0.16
N ALA A 34 12.68 -2.91 0.00
CA ALA A 34 12.01 -3.06 -1.28
C ALA A 34 12.48 -2.00 -2.29
N PHE A 35 12.52 -0.73 -1.86
CA PHE A 35 12.99 0.39 -2.66
C PHE A 35 14.43 0.17 -3.15
N LEU A 36 15.35 -0.16 -2.24
CA LEU A 36 16.74 -0.46 -2.60
C LEU A 36 16.87 -1.67 -3.51
N ASN A 37 16.09 -2.73 -3.27
CA ASN A 37 16.10 -3.92 -4.12
C ASN A 37 15.62 -3.62 -5.55
N VAL A 38 14.60 -2.76 -5.72
CA VAL A 38 14.17 -2.34 -7.06
C VAL A 38 15.32 -1.64 -7.77
N LEU A 39 15.99 -0.69 -7.11
CA LEU A 39 17.15 0.01 -7.71
C LEU A 39 18.31 -0.94 -8.01
N GLN A 40 18.62 -1.87 -7.10
CA GLN A 40 19.75 -2.78 -7.21
C GLN A 40 19.59 -3.84 -8.30
N TYR A 41 18.39 -4.41 -8.44
CA TYR A 41 18.15 -5.58 -9.28
C TYR A 41 17.38 -5.26 -10.57
N SER A 42 16.99 -4.00 -10.79
CA SER A 42 16.50 -3.51 -12.09
C SER A 42 17.67 -3.14 -13.02
N SER A 43 17.36 -2.64 -14.22
CA SER A 43 18.36 -2.07 -15.11
C SER A 43 19.22 -1.01 -14.41
N PRO A 44 20.55 -1.00 -14.62
CA PRO A 44 21.45 -0.01 -14.03
C PRO A 44 21.07 1.45 -14.32
N GLU A 45 20.35 1.69 -15.43
CA GLU A 45 19.83 3.01 -15.78
C GLU A 45 18.85 3.55 -14.72
N MET A 46 18.13 2.66 -14.01
CA MET A 46 17.14 3.03 -13.00
C MET A 46 17.73 3.88 -11.87
N THR A 47 18.88 3.47 -11.33
CA THR A 47 19.53 4.19 -10.22
C THR A 47 20.06 5.54 -10.68
N SER A 48 20.68 5.61 -11.86
CA SER A 48 21.13 6.88 -12.44
C SER A 48 19.96 7.84 -12.69
N LYS A 49 18.82 7.34 -13.19
CA LYS A 49 17.59 8.13 -13.36
C LYS A 49 17.04 8.59 -12.02
N PHE A 50 17.00 7.73 -11.01
CA PHE A 50 16.52 8.09 -9.67
C PHE A 50 17.37 9.20 -9.05
N LEU A 51 18.70 9.09 -9.14
CA LEU A 51 19.61 10.08 -8.56
C LEU A 51 19.52 11.42 -9.31
N LYS A 52 19.33 11.40 -10.63
CA LYS A 52 19.00 12.59 -11.42
C LYS A 52 17.65 13.20 -11.02
N PHE A 53 16.62 12.35 -10.84
CA PHE A 53 15.29 12.76 -10.37
C PHE A 53 15.36 13.43 -8.99
N ALA A 54 16.21 12.94 -8.09
CA ALA A 54 16.50 13.55 -6.79
C ALA A 54 17.32 14.87 -6.89
N GLY A 55 17.63 15.36 -8.09
CA GLY A 55 18.35 16.60 -8.31
C GLY A 55 19.86 16.50 -8.03
N LEU A 56 20.42 15.30 -8.09
CA LEU A 56 21.87 15.10 -8.06
C LEU A 56 22.47 15.24 -9.46
N SER A 57 23.74 15.65 -9.52
CA SER A 57 24.45 15.80 -10.78
C SER A 57 24.47 14.49 -11.58
N PRO A 58 24.57 14.55 -12.92
CA PRO A 58 24.73 13.35 -13.73
C PRO A 58 25.89 12.49 -13.21
N ILE A 59 25.59 11.21 -12.99
CA ILE A 59 26.53 10.22 -12.49
C ILE A 59 27.16 9.55 -13.70
N VAL A 60 28.48 9.48 -13.72
CA VAL A 60 29.26 8.93 -14.83
C VAL A 60 29.40 7.42 -14.65
N THR A 61 29.57 6.98 -13.40
CA THR A 61 29.66 5.57 -13.02
C THR A 61 28.30 4.87 -13.05
N GLN A 62 28.29 3.63 -13.58
CA GLN A 62 27.11 2.76 -13.58
C GLN A 62 27.19 1.63 -12.54
N SER A 63 28.26 1.61 -11.73
CA SER A 63 28.42 0.65 -10.65
C SER A 63 27.93 1.28 -9.33
N PHE A 64 26.99 0.62 -8.68
CA PHE A 64 26.39 1.07 -7.44
C PHE A 64 26.46 -0.04 -6.39
N GLU A 65 26.84 0.32 -5.17
CA GLU A 65 26.71 -0.50 -3.98
C GLU A 65 25.47 -0.05 -3.18
N TYR A 66 24.69 -1.02 -2.70
CA TYR A 66 23.48 -0.77 -1.91
C TYR A 66 23.67 -1.33 -0.51
N ARG A 67 23.40 -0.51 0.51
CA ARG A 67 23.52 -0.93 1.92
C ARG A 67 22.20 -0.70 2.65
N TYR A 68 21.91 -1.58 3.60
CA TYR A 68 20.75 -1.49 4.48
C TYR A 68 21.24 -1.27 5.92
N GLN A 69 20.61 -0.34 6.65
CA GLN A 69 20.95 0.04 8.03
C GLN A 69 22.44 0.35 8.22
N VAL A 70 22.85 1.55 7.83
CA VAL A 70 24.26 1.98 7.80
C VAL A 70 24.73 2.39 9.20
N ALA A 71 25.07 1.41 10.03
CA ALA A 71 25.48 1.65 11.42
C ALA A 71 26.90 2.24 11.57
N ASN A 72 27.76 2.06 10.55
CA ASN A 72 29.15 2.50 10.57
C ASN A 72 29.37 3.66 9.59
N VAL A 73 30.36 4.50 9.88
CA VAL A 73 30.85 5.52 8.95
C VAL A 73 31.22 4.87 7.62
N LEU A 74 30.82 5.51 6.52
CA LEU A 74 31.13 5.04 5.18
C LEU A 74 32.66 5.00 4.97
N SER A 75 33.17 3.82 4.65
CA SER A 75 34.56 3.62 4.21
C SER A 75 34.79 4.08 2.77
N HIS A 76 33.72 4.28 2.00
CA HIS A 76 33.75 4.64 0.59
C HIS A 76 33.83 6.17 0.44
N VAL A 77 34.88 6.67 -0.21
CA VAL A 77 35.19 8.10 -0.31
C VAL A 77 34.81 8.62 -1.68
N SER A 78 33.51 8.74 -1.95
CA SER A 78 33.09 9.56 -3.09
C SER A 78 33.30 11.04 -2.76
N SER A 79 33.49 11.88 -3.79
CA SER A 79 33.73 13.31 -3.56
C SER A 79 32.50 14.05 -3.02
N LYS A 80 31.30 13.53 -3.28
CA LYS A 80 30.02 14.19 -2.99
C LYS A 80 29.12 13.31 -2.12
N GLY A 81 28.49 13.90 -1.11
CA GLY A 81 27.52 13.24 -0.23
C GLY A 81 26.14 13.89 -0.33
N ALA A 82 25.07 13.09 -0.22
CA ALA A 82 23.72 13.61 -0.11
C ALA A 82 22.85 12.76 0.82
N ILE A 83 21.87 13.40 1.45
CA ILE A 83 20.89 12.74 2.31
C ILE A 83 19.53 12.88 1.65
N ILE A 84 18.84 11.77 1.46
CA ILE A 84 17.47 11.72 0.94
C ILE A 84 16.55 11.26 2.07
N GLY A 85 15.60 12.10 2.45
CA GLY A 85 14.49 11.73 3.31
C GLY A 85 13.27 11.38 2.46
N ILE A 86 12.64 10.23 2.72
CA ILE A 86 11.44 9.77 2.02
C ILE A 86 10.31 9.53 3.03
N ALA A 87 9.16 10.19 2.85
CA ALA A 87 8.03 10.06 3.78
C ALA A 87 6.66 10.18 3.10
N GLU A 88 5.57 10.06 3.85
CA GLU A 88 4.21 10.30 3.33
C GLU A 88 3.93 11.78 3.00
N SER A 89 4.72 12.69 3.57
CA SER A 89 4.66 14.13 3.33
C SER A 89 6.05 14.72 3.22
N ASP A 90 6.17 15.87 2.57
CA ASP A 90 7.38 16.69 2.51
C ASP A 90 7.65 17.49 3.80
N GLU A 91 6.76 17.42 4.78
CA GLU A 91 6.93 18.08 6.08
C GLU A 91 8.09 17.44 6.89
N VAL A 92 9.05 18.28 7.29
CA VAL A 92 10.13 17.93 8.21
C VAL A 92 9.90 18.63 9.55
N ARG A 93 9.92 17.88 10.66
CA ARG A 93 9.64 18.38 12.00
C ARG A 93 10.89 18.52 12.86
N ASN A 94 10.75 19.29 13.94
CA ASN A 94 11.73 19.27 15.03
C ASN A 94 11.36 18.17 16.02
N SER A 95 12.37 17.45 16.49
CA SER A 95 12.25 16.47 17.57
C SER A 95 13.25 16.76 18.69
N LYS A 96 13.04 16.15 19.86
CA LYS A 96 14.03 16.18 20.94
C LYS A 96 15.30 15.46 20.47
N GLU A 97 16.46 16.04 20.77
CA GLU A 97 17.78 15.58 20.33
C GLU A 97 17.93 14.06 20.47
N LYS A 98 18.18 13.37 19.36
CA LYS A 98 18.72 12.01 19.36
C LYS A 98 20.20 12.10 19.03
N MET A 99 21.02 11.56 19.92
CA MET A 99 22.49 11.60 19.83
C MET A 99 23.06 10.67 18.74
N PHE A 100 22.28 9.67 18.28
CA PHE A 100 22.70 8.70 17.26
C PHE A 100 21.53 8.33 16.35
N THR A 101 21.76 8.42 15.05
CA THR A 101 20.78 8.12 14.01
C THR A 101 21.44 7.20 12.99
N ILE A 102 20.79 6.08 12.69
CA ILE A 102 21.29 5.10 11.71
C ILE A 102 20.45 5.31 10.45
N PRO A 103 21.06 5.67 9.30
CA PRO A 103 20.35 5.71 8.04
C PRO A 103 19.75 4.35 7.70
N ASP A 104 18.51 4.33 7.25
CA ASP A 104 17.80 3.10 6.88
C ASP A 104 18.44 2.42 5.66
N GLY A 105 19.06 3.21 4.77
CA GLY A 105 19.71 2.70 3.57
C GLY A 105 20.82 3.60 3.03
N ALA A 106 21.56 3.09 2.05
CA ALA A 106 22.48 3.88 1.25
C ALA A 106 22.66 3.36 -0.17
N ILE A 107 23.00 4.29 -1.08
CA ILE A 107 23.43 4.04 -2.45
C ILE A 107 24.80 4.69 -2.61
N LEU A 108 25.81 3.90 -2.98
CA LEU A 108 27.19 4.36 -3.08
C LEU A 108 27.72 4.12 -4.48
N SER A 109 28.45 5.08 -5.02
CA SER A 109 29.29 4.94 -6.20
C SER A 109 30.57 5.76 -6.04
N GLU A 110 31.47 5.73 -7.03
CA GLU A 110 32.65 6.60 -7.05
C GLU A 110 32.29 8.09 -7.08
N ASP A 111 31.16 8.43 -7.72
CA ASP A 111 30.72 9.81 -7.91
C ASP A 111 29.97 10.38 -6.70
N VAL A 112 29.17 9.55 -6.02
CA VAL A 112 28.28 10.02 -4.95
C VAL A 112 28.01 8.96 -3.89
N SER A 113 27.92 9.39 -2.63
CA SER A 113 27.33 8.60 -1.55
C SER A 113 26.00 9.21 -1.14
N VAL A 114 24.96 8.39 -1.12
CA VAL A 114 23.62 8.80 -0.72
C VAL A 114 23.19 8.00 0.49
N LEU A 115 22.79 8.69 1.56
CA LEU A 115 22.14 8.09 2.72
C LEU A 115 20.63 8.32 2.64
N ILE A 116 19.85 7.30 3.01
CA ILE A 116 18.40 7.31 2.93
C ILE A 116 17.80 7.17 4.33
N GLU A 117 16.88 8.05 4.66
CA GLU A 117 15.97 7.95 5.82
C GLU A 117 14.54 7.80 5.30
N SER A 118 13.82 6.84 5.85
CA SER A 118 12.46 6.52 5.44
C SER A 118 11.48 6.67 6.59
N LYS A 119 10.27 7.15 6.31
CA LYS A 119 9.16 7.17 7.28
C LYS A 119 7.87 6.72 6.61
N VAL A 120 7.10 5.87 7.28
CA VAL A 120 5.78 5.43 6.80
C VAL A 120 4.68 5.81 7.77
N GLY A 121 3.49 6.09 7.26
CA GLY A 121 2.31 6.42 8.05
C GLY A 121 2.15 7.90 8.34
N TYR A 122 0.91 8.36 8.34
CA TYR A 122 0.53 9.77 8.31
C TYR A 122 1.03 10.62 9.51
N ASN A 123 1.28 9.98 10.65
CA ASN A 123 1.77 10.65 11.86
C ASN A 123 3.28 10.43 12.09
N SER A 124 3.98 9.82 11.12
CA SER A 124 5.42 9.61 11.15
C SER A 124 6.08 10.63 10.24
N TYR A 125 6.94 11.47 10.80
CA TYR A 125 7.58 12.57 10.09
C TYR A 125 9.09 12.38 10.09
N LEU A 126 9.72 12.86 9.02
CA LEU A 126 11.16 13.10 9.03
C LEU A 126 11.46 14.21 10.04
N THR A 127 12.63 14.15 10.65
CA THR A 127 13.06 15.18 11.60
C THR A 127 14.40 15.78 11.22
N HIS A 128 14.56 17.08 11.47
CA HIS A 128 15.82 17.78 11.20
C HIS A 128 16.99 17.12 11.93
N GLN A 129 16.79 16.74 13.20
CA GLN A 129 17.82 16.11 14.02
C GLN A 129 18.28 14.77 13.43
N GLN A 130 17.35 13.97 12.88
CA GLN A 130 17.70 12.71 12.22
C GLN A 130 18.51 12.93 10.94
N LEU A 131 18.04 13.83 10.08
CA LEU A 131 18.68 14.10 8.81
C LEU A 131 20.05 14.76 8.99
N GLU A 132 20.19 15.69 9.94
CA GLU A 132 21.48 16.31 10.25
C GLU A 132 22.43 15.34 10.94
N GLY A 133 21.92 14.46 11.82
CA GLY A 133 22.71 13.41 12.47
C GLY A 133 23.38 12.47 11.47
N HIS A 134 22.71 12.15 10.36
CA HIS A 134 23.28 11.30 9.31
C HIS A 134 24.52 11.89 8.63
N LYS A 135 24.80 13.21 8.78
CA LYS A 135 26.04 13.81 8.26
C LYS A 135 27.30 13.20 8.88
N SER A 136 27.24 12.70 10.11
CA SER A 136 28.38 12.03 10.76
C SER A 136 28.71 10.65 10.16
N SER A 137 27.82 10.09 9.35
CA SER A 137 28.01 8.78 8.73
C SER A 137 28.79 8.85 7.41
N PHE A 138 29.05 10.04 6.86
CA PHE A 138 29.88 10.21 5.66
C PHE A 138 31.37 10.13 5.96
N ALA A 139 32.16 9.81 4.93
CA ALA A 139 33.61 9.77 5.05
C ALA A 139 34.17 11.19 5.35
N PRO A 140 35.26 11.30 6.14
CA PRO A 140 35.92 12.58 6.37
C PRO A 140 36.33 13.28 5.07
N GLY A 141 36.07 14.59 4.97
CA GLY A 141 36.44 15.40 3.80
C GLY A 141 35.47 15.33 2.62
N GLN A 142 34.42 14.52 2.70
CA GLN A 142 33.38 14.45 1.67
C GLN A 142 32.53 15.74 1.63
N GLN A 143 32.27 16.27 0.44
CA GLN A 143 31.42 17.45 0.29
C GLN A 143 29.95 17.04 0.35
N ILE A 144 29.32 17.23 1.52
CA ILE A 144 27.92 16.90 1.73
C ILE A 144 27.04 18.06 1.25
N LYS A 145 26.00 17.75 0.47
CA LYS A 145 24.96 18.71 0.10
C LYS A 145 24.35 19.33 1.37
N GLU A 146 24.31 20.67 1.42
CA GLU A 146 23.94 21.41 2.63
C GLU A 146 22.56 21.03 3.16
N LYS A 147 21.56 20.98 2.26
CA LYS A 147 20.18 20.63 2.56
C LYS A 147 19.87 19.18 2.14
N PRO A 148 19.23 18.39 3.02
CA PRO A 148 18.64 17.11 2.64
C PRO A 148 17.64 17.28 1.51
N ILE A 149 17.57 16.28 0.64
CA ILE A 149 16.54 16.17 -0.42
C ILE A 149 15.34 15.47 0.21
N ILE A 150 14.16 16.08 0.10
CA ILE A 150 12.93 15.51 0.65
C ILE A 150 12.05 15.06 -0.52
N LEU A 151 11.64 13.79 -0.49
CA LEU A 151 10.74 13.17 -1.46
C LEU A 151 9.57 12.54 -0.71
N THR A 152 8.42 12.43 -1.36
CA THR A 152 7.30 11.65 -0.85
C THR A 152 7.30 10.23 -1.41
N TRP A 153 6.65 9.30 -0.72
CA TRP A 153 6.41 7.97 -1.28
C TRP A 153 5.57 8.00 -2.55
N MET A 154 4.68 9.00 -2.69
CA MET A 154 3.97 9.25 -3.95
C MET A 154 4.94 9.65 -5.07
N ASP A 155 5.94 10.50 -4.79
CA ASP A 155 6.98 10.85 -5.76
C ASP A 155 7.77 9.62 -6.23
N ILE A 156 8.15 8.74 -5.29
CA ILE A 156 8.85 7.48 -5.62
C ILE A 156 7.99 6.54 -6.46
N ARG A 157 6.71 6.39 -6.12
CA ARG A 157 5.78 5.56 -6.90
C ARG A 157 5.60 6.13 -8.31
N ASN A 158 5.37 7.43 -8.44
CA ASN A 158 5.24 8.10 -9.73
C ASN A 158 6.52 7.99 -10.57
N PHE A 159 7.70 8.11 -9.94
CA PHE A 159 8.98 7.91 -10.60
C PHE A 159 9.07 6.51 -11.26
N PHE A 160 8.78 5.44 -10.50
CA PHE A 160 8.84 4.09 -11.06
C PHE A 160 7.77 3.82 -12.12
N GLN A 161 6.56 4.34 -11.93
CA GLN A 161 5.48 4.19 -12.93
C GLN A 161 5.78 4.94 -14.23
N GLY A 162 6.45 6.10 -14.14
CA GLY A 162 6.74 6.95 -15.30
C GLY A 162 7.62 6.28 -16.37
N ASP A 163 8.48 5.34 -15.98
CA ASP A 163 9.36 4.61 -16.90
C ASP A 163 8.87 3.18 -17.21
N LEU A 164 7.76 2.72 -16.62
CA LEU A 164 7.34 1.32 -16.75
C LEU A 164 7.09 0.91 -18.21
N SER A 165 6.38 1.75 -18.99
CA SER A 165 6.09 1.44 -20.40
C SER A 165 7.36 1.35 -21.24
N LEU A 166 8.36 2.19 -20.97
CA LEU A 166 9.65 2.17 -21.66
C LEU A 166 10.38 0.84 -21.43
N PHE A 167 10.39 0.34 -20.19
CA PHE A 167 11.02 -0.94 -19.86
C PHE A 167 10.23 -2.13 -20.43
N GLU A 168 8.89 -2.03 -20.51
CA GLU A 168 8.05 -3.04 -21.16
C GLU A 168 8.34 -3.13 -22.65
N GLU A 169 8.42 -2.00 -23.34
CA GLU A 169 8.76 -1.91 -24.78
C GLU A 169 10.16 -2.48 -25.08
N ARG A 170 11.11 -2.28 -24.16
CA ARG A 170 12.47 -2.84 -24.26
C ARG A 170 12.55 -4.33 -23.89
N GLY A 171 11.46 -4.92 -23.41
CA GLY A 171 11.43 -6.32 -22.98
C GLY A 171 12.20 -6.59 -21.68
N GLU A 172 12.41 -5.58 -20.83
CA GLU A 172 13.14 -5.71 -19.56
C GLU A 172 12.25 -6.32 -18.46
N GLN A 173 12.03 -7.63 -18.56
CA GLN A 173 11.07 -8.35 -17.73
C GLN A 173 11.35 -8.25 -16.23
N ILE A 174 12.62 -8.31 -15.81
CA ILE A 174 13.02 -8.23 -14.39
C ILE A 174 12.71 -6.84 -13.84
N THR A 175 13.13 -5.77 -14.54
CA THR A 175 12.83 -4.38 -14.17
C THR A 175 11.32 -4.17 -14.02
N CYS A 176 10.53 -4.58 -15.03
CA CYS A 176 9.09 -4.44 -15.01
C CYS A 176 8.43 -5.21 -13.86
N PHE A 177 8.90 -6.44 -13.60
CA PHE A 177 8.43 -7.26 -12.51
C PHE A 177 8.69 -6.59 -11.15
N LEU A 178 9.91 -6.11 -10.90
CA LEU A 178 10.28 -5.46 -9.65
C LEU A 178 9.46 -4.17 -9.40
N ILE A 179 9.27 -3.34 -10.42
CA ILE A 179 8.43 -2.13 -10.33
C ILE A 179 6.98 -2.49 -9.96
N LYS A 180 6.39 -3.48 -10.65
CA LYS A 180 5.01 -3.93 -10.38
C LYS A 180 4.87 -4.51 -8.97
N GLN A 181 5.86 -5.26 -8.50
CA GLN A 181 5.89 -5.80 -7.14
C GLN A 181 6.03 -4.70 -6.10
N PHE A 182 6.82 -3.66 -6.35
CA PHE A 182 6.94 -2.52 -5.46
C PHE A 182 5.65 -1.70 -5.36
N GLU A 183 4.99 -1.46 -6.49
CA GLU A 183 3.70 -0.77 -6.52
C GLU A 183 2.61 -1.56 -5.78
N GLU A 184 2.51 -2.87 -6.02
CA GLU A 184 1.58 -3.73 -5.29
C GLU A 184 1.88 -3.73 -3.78
N PHE A 185 3.15 -3.73 -3.37
CA PHE A 185 3.54 -3.61 -1.97
C PHE A 185 3.09 -2.28 -1.36
N CYS A 186 3.26 -1.18 -2.10
CA CYS A 186 2.81 0.14 -1.66
C CYS A 186 1.29 0.18 -1.48
N LEU A 187 0.54 -0.35 -2.46
CA LEU A 187 -0.92 -0.44 -2.40
C LEU A 187 -1.41 -1.31 -1.24
N LEU A 188 -0.79 -2.46 -0.99
CA LEU A 188 -1.13 -3.36 0.12
C LEU A 188 -0.96 -2.69 1.49
N ASN A 189 0.03 -1.81 1.63
CA ASN A 189 0.38 -1.19 2.90
C ASN A 189 -0.07 0.28 3.00
N SER A 190 -0.84 0.79 2.02
CA SER A 190 -1.31 2.18 1.96
C SER A 190 -0.18 3.22 1.98
N ILE A 191 0.89 2.97 1.23
CA ILE A 191 2.08 3.83 1.17
C ILE A 191 1.93 4.83 0.03
N GLY A 192 2.16 6.12 0.29
CA GLY A 192 2.05 7.21 -0.67
C GLY A 192 0.64 7.76 -0.87
N ASP A 193 -0.39 7.09 -0.34
CA ASP A 193 -1.78 7.56 -0.42
C ASP A 193 -2.28 8.04 0.94
N ARG A 194 -2.86 9.24 1.00
CA ARG A 194 -3.48 9.77 2.24
C ARG A 194 -4.71 8.97 2.68
N GLN A 195 -5.35 8.28 1.75
CA GLN A 195 -6.55 7.47 1.98
C GLN A 195 -6.38 6.11 1.33
N LYS A 196 -6.99 5.09 1.92
CA LYS A 196 -7.01 3.74 1.35
C LYS A 196 -7.75 3.77 0.03
N SER A 197 -7.05 3.43 -1.05
CA SER A 197 -7.67 3.25 -2.37
C SER A 197 -8.63 2.06 -2.37
N LYS A 198 -9.50 1.97 -3.38
CA LYS A 198 -10.32 0.76 -3.57
C LYS A 198 -9.45 -0.49 -3.76
N GLU A 199 -8.34 -0.31 -4.49
CA GLU A 199 -7.37 -1.37 -4.78
C GLU A 199 -6.73 -1.94 -3.50
N TYR A 200 -6.45 -1.10 -2.51
CA TYR A 200 -6.06 -1.57 -1.17
C TYR A 200 -7.07 -2.59 -0.64
N PHE A 201 -8.38 -2.29 -0.66
CA PHE A 201 -9.39 -3.22 -0.15
C PHE A 201 -9.52 -4.48 -0.99
N PHE A 202 -9.40 -4.38 -2.33
CA PHE A 202 -9.45 -5.53 -3.22
C PHE A 202 -8.31 -6.52 -2.94
N LEU A 203 -7.08 -6.03 -2.74
CA LEU A 203 -5.91 -6.88 -2.48
C LEU A 203 -5.96 -7.60 -1.12
N HIS A 204 -6.84 -7.16 -0.20
CA HIS A 204 -7.02 -7.79 1.10
C HIS A 204 -7.91 -9.05 1.06
N PHE A 205 -8.57 -9.34 -0.05
CA PHE A 205 -9.21 -10.65 -0.28
C PHE A 205 -8.14 -11.73 -0.48
N GLU A 206 -8.34 -12.92 0.11
CA GLU A 206 -7.27 -13.92 0.23
C GLU A 206 -6.87 -14.54 -1.12
N LYS A 207 -7.85 -14.79 -1.99
CA LYS A 207 -7.65 -15.47 -3.28
C LYS A 207 -7.75 -14.51 -4.44
N GLU A 208 -6.89 -14.66 -5.45
CA GLU A 208 -6.91 -13.83 -6.67
C GLU A 208 -8.29 -13.79 -7.35
N ALA A 209 -8.99 -14.92 -7.41
CA ALA A 209 -10.34 -14.99 -7.95
C ALA A 209 -11.32 -14.08 -7.17
N ALA A 210 -11.21 -14.03 -5.84
CA ALA A 210 -12.04 -13.16 -5.01
C ALA A 210 -11.64 -11.68 -5.16
N GLN A 211 -10.35 -11.37 -5.32
CA GLN A 211 -9.89 -10.01 -5.63
C GLN A 211 -10.43 -9.53 -6.98
N LYS A 212 -10.38 -10.40 -8.01
CA LYS A 212 -10.97 -10.11 -9.33
C LYS A 212 -12.47 -9.88 -9.22
N LEU A 213 -13.17 -10.77 -8.52
CA LEU A 213 -14.60 -10.63 -8.31
C LEU A 213 -14.96 -9.36 -7.53
N ALA A 214 -14.17 -8.94 -6.54
CA ALA A 214 -14.37 -7.69 -5.82
C ALA A 214 -14.30 -6.47 -6.77
N ARG A 215 -13.33 -6.47 -7.71
CA ARG A 215 -13.26 -5.45 -8.78
C ARG A 215 -14.44 -5.52 -9.73
N ASP A 216 -14.88 -6.72 -10.08
CA ASP A 216 -16.05 -6.91 -10.95
C ASP A 216 -17.35 -6.45 -10.26
N VAL A 217 -17.50 -6.66 -8.95
CA VAL A 217 -18.60 -6.12 -8.13
C VAL A 217 -18.56 -4.59 -8.09
N ASP A 218 -17.40 -3.98 -7.81
CA ASP A 218 -17.24 -2.53 -7.81
C ASP A 218 -17.58 -1.93 -9.19
N ARG A 219 -17.05 -2.52 -10.26
CA ARG A 219 -17.34 -2.10 -11.63
C ARG A 219 -18.82 -2.18 -11.93
N TYR A 220 -19.47 -3.29 -11.59
CA TYR A 220 -20.91 -3.48 -11.80
C TYR A 220 -21.74 -2.44 -11.03
N ILE A 221 -21.46 -2.25 -9.74
CA ILE A 221 -22.18 -1.26 -8.93
C ILE A 221 -22.00 0.15 -9.49
N CYS A 222 -20.78 0.51 -9.87
CA CYS A 222 -20.50 1.82 -10.44
C CYS A 222 -21.10 2.00 -11.84
N SER A 223 -21.16 0.96 -12.67
CA SER A 223 -21.74 1.07 -14.01
C SER A 223 -23.27 1.09 -13.98
N GLU A 224 -23.88 0.26 -13.14
CA GLU A 224 -25.33 0.06 -13.10
C GLU A 224 -26.05 1.21 -12.36
N PHE A 225 -25.46 1.72 -11.28
CA PHE A 225 -26.14 2.64 -10.37
C PHE A 225 -25.58 4.07 -10.38
N ALA A 226 -24.51 4.35 -11.14
CA ALA A 226 -24.09 5.73 -11.38
C ALA A 226 -25.13 6.49 -12.22
N PRO A 227 -25.28 7.82 -12.04
CA PRO A 227 -24.57 8.69 -11.10
C PRO A 227 -25.26 8.82 -9.72
N TYR A 228 -26.15 7.88 -9.36
CA TYR A 228 -27.03 7.99 -8.18
C TYR A 228 -26.43 7.48 -6.87
N ILE A 229 -25.20 6.97 -6.92
CA ILE A 229 -24.47 6.46 -5.76
C ILE A 229 -23.28 7.35 -5.40
N GLU A 230 -22.81 7.19 -4.17
CA GLU A 230 -21.59 7.78 -3.65
C GLU A 230 -20.94 6.86 -2.60
N ASP A 231 -19.68 7.12 -2.27
CA ASP A 231 -18.96 6.37 -1.24
C ASP A 231 -19.53 6.70 0.15
N ALA A 232 -19.81 5.67 0.94
CA ALA A 232 -20.30 5.82 2.31
C ALA A 232 -19.20 6.10 3.34
N GLY A 233 -17.91 6.06 2.97
CA GLY A 233 -16.79 6.40 3.83
C GLY A 233 -16.53 5.37 4.93
N THR A 234 -16.39 4.10 4.58
CA THR A 234 -16.15 3.01 5.54
C THR A 234 -14.66 2.85 5.89
N LYS A 235 -14.34 2.51 7.14
CA LYS A 235 -12.94 2.35 7.61
C LYS A 235 -12.27 1.05 7.14
N ASP A 236 -13.09 0.01 6.97
CA ASP A 236 -12.69 -1.39 6.76
C ASP A 236 -13.19 -1.95 5.42
N GLY A 237 -13.53 -1.08 4.47
CA GLY A 237 -14.07 -1.50 3.19
C GLY A 237 -14.43 -0.34 2.26
N ILE A 238 -15.11 -0.69 1.17
CA ILE A 238 -15.73 0.23 0.22
C ILE A 238 -17.24 0.19 0.45
N GLY A 239 -17.84 1.31 0.84
CA GLY A 239 -19.27 1.42 1.12
C GLY A 239 -20.00 2.08 -0.03
N TYR A 240 -21.13 1.52 -0.46
CA TYR A 240 -21.94 2.08 -1.54
C TYR A 240 -23.28 2.54 -0.98
N ARG A 241 -23.56 3.84 -1.08
CA ARG A 241 -24.85 4.42 -0.69
C ARG A 241 -25.49 5.18 -1.83
N LYS A 242 -26.81 5.23 -1.82
CA LYS A 242 -27.57 6.15 -2.68
C LYS A 242 -27.40 7.57 -2.17
N LYS A 243 -27.30 8.54 -3.08
CA LYS A 243 -27.22 9.97 -2.71
C LYS A 243 -28.40 10.36 -1.82
N GLY A 244 -28.09 10.90 -0.65
CA GLY A 244 -29.09 11.32 0.34
C GLY A 244 -29.84 10.17 1.06
N ARG A 245 -29.42 8.91 0.90
CA ARG A 245 -30.04 7.75 1.57
C ARG A 245 -29.01 6.82 2.22
N THR A 246 -29.51 5.72 2.77
CA THR A 246 -28.72 4.69 3.43
C THR A 246 -27.83 3.91 2.46
N LYS A 247 -26.80 3.30 3.04
CA LYS A 247 -25.90 2.37 2.36
C LYS A 247 -26.67 1.11 1.97
N PHE A 248 -26.46 0.60 0.75
CA PHE A 248 -27.08 -0.63 0.27
C PHE A 248 -26.07 -1.78 0.10
N ALA A 249 -24.77 -1.47 -0.03
CA ALA A 249 -23.73 -2.48 -0.15
C ALA A 249 -22.42 -2.07 0.56
N THR A 250 -21.59 -3.04 0.94
CA THR A 250 -20.23 -2.82 1.45
C THR A 250 -19.32 -3.97 1.05
N LEU A 251 -18.24 -3.71 0.34
CA LEU A 251 -17.13 -4.67 0.22
C LEU A 251 -16.21 -4.47 1.43
N THR A 252 -16.20 -5.40 2.39
CA THR A 252 -15.41 -5.27 3.62
C THR A 252 -14.26 -6.27 3.67
N THR A 253 -13.17 -5.86 4.30
CA THR A 253 -12.05 -6.74 4.67
C THR A 253 -12.18 -7.29 6.09
N ALA A 254 -13.19 -6.83 6.85
CA ALA A 254 -13.63 -7.42 8.11
C ALA A 254 -14.64 -8.55 7.87
N ARG A 255 -15.16 -9.14 8.96
CA ARG A 255 -16.27 -10.13 8.94
C ARG A 255 -16.13 -11.18 7.83
N GLN A 256 -15.03 -11.92 7.85
CA GLN A 256 -14.70 -12.96 6.86
C GLN A 256 -14.53 -12.48 5.40
N ARG A 257 -14.26 -11.18 5.19
CA ARG A 257 -13.96 -10.58 3.87
C ARG A 257 -15.07 -10.85 2.86
N CYS A 258 -16.20 -10.17 3.05
CA CYS A 258 -17.42 -10.41 2.28
C CYS A 258 -17.95 -9.13 1.63
N LEU A 259 -18.86 -9.32 0.69
CA LEU A 259 -19.83 -8.32 0.28
C LEU A 259 -21.00 -8.37 1.25
N ILE A 260 -21.28 -7.25 1.92
CA ILE A 260 -22.46 -7.06 2.76
C ILE A 260 -23.51 -6.32 1.95
N LEU A 261 -24.71 -6.89 1.86
CA LEU A 261 -25.89 -6.24 1.31
C LEU A 261 -26.77 -5.75 2.46
N HIS A 262 -27.16 -4.49 2.42
CA HIS A 262 -28.04 -3.87 3.40
C HIS A 262 -29.42 -3.81 2.78
N ILE A 263 -30.45 -4.36 3.41
CA ILE A 263 -31.79 -4.44 2.84
C ILE A 263 -32.87 -4.16 3.90
N GLY A 264 -33.66 -3.12 3.64
CA GLY A 264 -34.76 -2.70 4.50
C GLY A 264 -34.32 -2.17 5.87
N ARG A 265 -35.29 -2.09 6.77
CA ARG A 265 -35.06 -1.67 8.16
C ARG A 265 -34.74 -2.88 9.05
N LYS A 266 -34.14 -2.61 10.21
CA LYS A 266 -33.72 -3.64 11.16
C LYS A 266 -34.90 -4.52 11.62
N GLU A 267 -36.07 -3.91 11.79
CA GLU A 267 -37.29 -4.54 12.30
C GLU A 267 -37.88 -5.54 11.30
N GLU A 268 -37.65 -5.33 10.00
CA GLU A 268 -38.19 -6.16 8.91
C GLU A 268 -37.40 -7.45 8.72
N LYS A 269 -36.16 -7.51 9.23
CA LYS A 269 -35.26 -8.68 9.16
C LYS A 269 -35.05 -9.25 7.75
N LEU A 270 -35.17 -8.42 6.72
CA LEU A 270 -35.06 -8.84 5.32
C LEU A 270 -33.67 -9.38 4.97
N GLY A 271 -32.62 -8.97 5.69
CA GLY A 271 -31.26 -9.47 5.49
C GLY A 271 -31.11 -10.95 5.83
N LEU A 272 -31.84 -11.44 6.84
CA LEU A 272 -31.87 -12.87 7.19
C LEU A 272 -32.57 -13.68 6.10
N GLN A 273 -33.71 -13.21 5.59
CA GLN A 273 -34.43 -13.87 4.49
C GLN A 273 -33.60 -13.90 3.20
N LEU A 274 -32.90 -12.80 2.90
CA LEU A 274 -32.01 -12.73 1.73
C LEU A 274 -30.80 -13.66 1.89
N GLN A 275 -30.27 -13.83 3.11
CA GLN A 275 -29.18 -14.76 3.38
C GLN A 275 -29.55 -16.19 3.02
N GLU A 276 -30.74 -16.66 3.39
CA GLU A 276 -31.18 -18.03 3.07
C GLU A 276 -31.21 -18.29 1.55
N LYS A 277 -31.64 -17.28 0.77
CA LYS A 277 -31.64 -17.36 -0.70
C LYS A 277 -30.22 -17.40 -1.26
N ILE A 278 -29.35 -16.53 -0.76
CA ILE A 278 -27.92 -16.50 -1.14
C ILE A 278 -27.27 -17.85 -0.84
N ASP A 279 -27.45 -18.37 0.37
CA ASP A 279 -26.86 -19.63 0.82
C ASP A 279 -27.33 -20.80 -0.05
N SER A 280 -28.61 -20.80 -0.45
CA SER A 280 -29.16 -21.78 -1.38
C SER A 280 -28.53 -21.67 -2.78
N VAL A 281 -28.36 -20.47 -3.32
CA VAL A 281 -27.75 -20.25 -4.65
C VAL A 281 -26.27 -20.66 -4.67
N LEU A 282 -25.54 -20.35 -3.60
CA LEU A 282 -24.12 -20.67 -3.48
C LEU A 282 -23.85 -22.09 -2.97
N GLY A 283 -24.88 -22.82 -2.54
CA GLY A 283 -24.76 -24.15 -1.95
C GLY A 283 -23.94 -24.20 -0.67
N LYS A 284 -23.79 -23.06 0.03
CA LYS A 284 -22.96 -22.89 1.23
C LYS A 284 -23.64 -21.95 2.21
N LYS A 285 -23.74 -22.38 3.47
CA LYS A 285 -24.29 -21.56 4.55
C LYS A 285 -23.24 -20.58 5.06
N TYR A 286 -23.59 -19.30 5.15
CA TYR A 286 -22.73 -18.32 5.81
C TYR A 286 -22.86 -18.43 7.33
N ASP A 287 -21.75 -18.72 8.02
CA ASP A 287 -21.72 -18.86 9.47
C ASP A 287 -21.70 -17.48 10.15
N ARG A 288 -22.89 -17.00 10.54
CA ARG A 288 -23.08 -15.75 11.28
C ARG A 288 -22.83 -15.98 12.76
N LYS A 289 -22.18 -15.02 13.41
CA LYS A 289 -22.10 -15.05 14.87
C LYS A 289 -23.48 -14.73 15.47
N PRO A 290 -23.89 -15.36 16.59
CA PRO A 290 -25.22 -15.15 17.16
C PRO A 290 -25.59 -13.67 17.42
N TYR A 291 -24.62 -12.84 17.81
CA TYR A 291 -24.88 -11.40 18.00
C TYR A 291 -25.19 -10.66 16.69
N GLU A 292 -24.70 -11.15 15.54
CA GLU A 292 -24.89 -10.51 14.23
C GLU A 292 -26.34 -10.67 13.75
N GLU A 293 -26.98 -11.78 14.07
CA GLU A 293 -28.40 -12.00 13.77
C GLU A 293 -29.31 -11.01 14.51
N VAL A 294 -28.97 -10.67 15.74
CA VAL A 294 -29.73 -9.70 16.56
C VAL A 294 -29.37 -8.26 16.21
N LYS A 295 -28.08 -7.98 15.99
CA LYS A 295 -27.58 -6.62 15.77
C LYS A 295 -27.79 -6.15 14.34
N TYR A 296 -27.62 -7.03 13.36
CA TYR A 296 -27.64 -6.74 11.92
C TYR A 296 -28.62 -7.66 11.13
N PRO A 297 -29.89 -7.79 11.54
CA PRO A 297 -30.87 -8.61 10.82
C PRO A 297 -31.24 -8.08 9.42
N HIS A 298 -30.86 -6.84 9.10
CA HIS A 298 -31.04 -6.20 7.78
C HIS A 298 -29.82 -6.37 6.87
N GLU A 299 -28.76 -7.04 7.32
CA GLU A 299 -27.57 -7.34 6.50
C GLU A 299 -27.65 -8.76 5.95
N ALA A 300 -27.19 -8.97 4.71
CA ALA A 300 -26.88 -10.25 4.08
C ALA A 300 -25.39 -10.31 3.69
N TYR A 301 -24.74 -11.45 3.88
CA TYR A 301 -23.29 -11.65 3.71
C TYR A 301 -23.00 -12.60 2.56
N ILE A 302 -22.12 -12.18 1.65
CA ILE A 302 -21.66 -12.96 0.50
C ILE A 302 -20.14 -13.04 0.57
N ARG A 303 -19.61 -14.22 0.92
CA ARG A 303 -18.17 -14.46 0.86
C ARG A 303 -17.75 -14.65 -0.60
N LEU A 304 -16.99 -13.69 -1.14
CA LEU A 304 -16.65 -13.66 -2.57
C LEU A 304 -15.84 -14.89 -3.03
N GLU A 305 -15.12 -15.55 -2.12
CA GLU A 305 -14.40 -16.79 -2.42
C GLU A 305 -15.32 -17.98 -2.75
N TRP A 306 -16.61 -17.88 -2.48
CA TRP A 306 -17.59 -18.93 -2.79
C TRP A 306 -18.32 -18.67 -4.11
N VAL A 307 -18.12 -17.49 -4.71
CA VAL A 307 -18.82 -17.06 -5.90
C VAL A 307 -17.89 -17.26 -7.09
N SER A 308 -18.27 -18.15 -8.01
CA SER A 308 -17.51 -18.43 -9.22
C SER A 308 -17.71 -17.37 -10.30
N ASP A 309 -18.89 -16.75 -10.34
CA ASP A 309 -19.26 -15.74 -11.32
C ASP A 309 -20.13 -14.64 -10.69
N LEU A 310 -19.94 -13.39 -11.10
CA LEU A 310 -20.72 -12.24 -10.65
C LEU A 310 -22.22 -12.43 -10.89
N GLN A 311 -22.65 -13.12 -11.95
CA GLN A 311 -24.05 -13.31 -12.31
C GLN A 311 -24.88 -13.93 -11.17
N TYR A 312 -24.29 -14.81 -10.35
CA TYR A 312 -24.99 -15.44 -9.23
C TYR A 312 -25.40 -14.47 -8.12
N ILE A 313 -24.82 -13.27 -8.08
CA ILE A 313 -25.03 -12.31 -6.99
C ILE A 313 -25.55 -10.95 -7.45
N LYS A 314 -25.62 -10.67 -8.77
CA LYS A 314 -26.11 -9.40 -9.33
C LYS A 314 -27.53 -9.07 -8.87
N GLU A 315 -28.43 -10.05 -8.95
CA GLU A 315 -29.83 -9.83 -8.58
C GLU A 315 -29.97 -9.40 -7.12
N PHE A 316 -29.20 -10.01 -6.21
CA PHE A 316 -29.22 -9.64 -4.80
C PHE A 316 -28.69 -8.23 -4.55
N ILE A 317 -27.66 -7.81 -5.30
CA ILE A 317 -27.16 -6.43 -5.25
C ILE A 317 -28.26 -5.45 -5.69
N SER A 318 -28.95 -5.73 -6.79
CA SER A 318 -30.04 -4.90 -7.30
C SER A 318 -31.25 -4.85 -6.35
N GLN A 319 -31.58 -5.98 -5.71
CA GLN A 319 -32.62 -6.03 -4.67
C GLN A 319 -32.26 -5.15 -3.48
N ALA A 320 -31.02 -5.22 -3.00
CA ALA A 320 -30.53 -4.37 -1.92
C ALA A 320 -30.55 -2.88 -2.31
N TYR A 321 -30.14 -2.55 -3.54
CA TYR A 321 -30.26 -1.19 -4.06
C TYR A 321 -31.73 -0.75 -4.05
N ASN A 322 -32.65 -1.45 -4.70
CA ASN A 322 -34.04 -1.00 -4.86
C ASN A 322 -34.84 -0.87 -3.55
N ARG A 323 -34.45 -1.59 -2.50
CA ARG A 323 -35.15 -1.61 -1.20
C ARG A 323 -34.66 -0.58 -0.18
N ASN A 324 -33.62 0.20 -0.50
CA ASN A 324 -33.14 1.36 0.30
C ASN A 324 -33.46 2.68 -0.41
#